data_AF-A0A1A3GW59-F1
#
_entry.id   AF-A0A1A3GW59-F1
#
_cell.length_a   1.000
_cell.length_b   1.000
_cell.length_c   1.000
_cell.angle_alpha   90.00
_cell.angle_beta   90.00
_cell.angle_gamma   90.00
#
_symmetry.space_group_name_H-M   'P 1'
#
loop_
_entity.id
_entity.type
_entity.pdbx_description
1 polymer ?
#
loop_
_entity_poly.entity_id
_entity_poly.type
_entity_poly.pdbx_seq_one_letter_code
_entity_poly.pdbx_strand_id
1 'polypeptide(L)'
;MSKRIIVISDTQIIYHDRRALAGVIRCIGELQPDEVIHIGDVIDLPQPARWSKGTRAEFEGSVLEDSMAAQKALLEPLREVYDGPIGIHEGNHDLRARAYLEKYAPALAESSSMFNVEKLLDFEKFDVTLLPSFYEFAPDWVSTHGHVGGISLSRIAGNTALGAARKFNKSVVMGHTHRLGVLSETHGYGGKITKQLTGLEVGHLMDMKLAQYLKQSTANWQQGFGVLTIEGKHVKPEPIPITKGRFTVDGYTWEV
;
A
#
# COMPACT_ATOMS: atom_id res chain seq x y z
N MET A 1 -1.68 -26.46 4.13
CA MET A 1 -2.33 -25.74 3.02
C MET A 1 -1.47 -24.53 2.71
N SER A 2 -1.23 -24.24 1.44
CA SER A 2 -0.57 -23.01 1.01
C SER A 2 -1.54 -21.84 1.19
N LYS A 3 -1.04 -20.70 1.68
CA LYS A 3 -1.80 -19.45 1.80
C LYS A 3 -1.27 -18.48 0.74
N ARG A 4 -2.16 -17.84 -0.02
CA ARG A 4 -1.85 -16.81 -1.01
C ARG A 4 -2.34 -15.45 -0.53
N ILE A 5 -1.47 -14.45 -0.64
CA ILE A 5 -1.81 -13.06 -0.35
C ILE A 5 -1.49 -12.19 -1.56
N ILE A 6 -2.44 -11.36 -2.00
CA ILE A 6 -2.19 -10.27 -2.95
C ILE A 6 -2.00 -8.99 -2.15
N VAL A 7 -0.91 -8.28 -2.41
CA VAL A 7 -0.53 -7.06 -1.70
C VAL A 7 -0.48 -5.89 -2.66
N ILE A 8 -1.34 -4.89 -2.45
CA ILE A 8 -1.38 -3.66 -3.24
C ILE A 8 -1.01 -2.45 -2.38
N SER A 9 -0.64 -1.33 -2.99
CA SER A 9 -0.31 -0.11 -2.25
C SER A 9 -0.50 1.14 -3.09
N ASP A 10 -0.48 2.30 -2.42
CA ASP A 10 -0.28 3.61 -3.06
C ASP A 10 -1.20 3.79 -4.29
N THR A 11 -2.49 3.56 -4.08
CA THR A 11 -3.52 3.88 -5.08
C THR A 11 -3.73 5.39 -5.14
N GLN A 12 -3.57 6.09 -4.01
CA GLN A 12 -3.64 7.56 -3.89
C GLN A 12 -4.80 8.15 -4.67
N ILE A 13 -6.00 7.60 -4.48
CA ILE A 13 -7.21 8.04 -5.17
C ILE A 13 -7.44 9.52 -4.83
N ILE A 14 -7.66 10.41 -5.78
CA ILE A 14 -8.08 10.19 -7.19
C ILE A 14 -6.98 10.05 -8.26
N TYR A 15 -5.71 9.94 -7.88
CA TYR A 15 -4.58 9.87 -8.82
C TYR A 15 -4.21 8.46 -9.32
N HIS A 16 -4.96 7.43 -8.91
CA HIS A 16 -4.79 6.07 -9.40
C HIS A 16 -4.86 5.97 -10.94
N ASP A 17 -4.08 5.06 -11.49
CA ASP A 17 -4.24 4.58 -12.85
C ASP A 17 -5.45 3.64 -12.88
N ARG A 18 -6.55 4.15 -13.43
CA ARG A 18 -7.84 3.44 -13.50
C ARG A 18 -7.74 2.08 -14.18
N ARG A 19 -6.90 1.99 -15.21
CA ARG A 19 -6.71 0.77 -15.98
C ARG A 19 -5.94 -0.26 -15.16
N ALA A 20 -4.80 0.17 -14.61
CA ALA A 20 -3.97 -0.66 -13.75
C ALA A 20 -4.77 -1.22 -12.57
N LEU A 21 -5.47 -0.35 -11.84
CA LEU A 21 -6.29 -0.75 -10.69
C LEU A 21 -7.39 -1.75 -11.09
N ALA A 22 -8.13 -1.46 -12.16
CA ALA A 22 -9.19 -2.35 -12.63
C ALA A 22 -8.66 -3.74 -13.02
N GLY A 23 -7.48 -3.84 -13.65
CA GLY A 23 -6.88 -5.14 -13.96
C GLY A 23 -6.43 -5.90 -12.73
N VAL A 24 -5.86 -5.21 -11.73
CA VAL A 24 -5.49 -5.85 -10.46
C VAL A 24 -6.73 -6.35 -9.72
N ILE A 25 -7.83 -5.57 -9.69
CA ILE A 25 -9.12 -6.01 -9.12
C ILE A 25 -9.65 -7.26 -9.84
N ARG A 26 -9.63 -7.28 -11.18
CA ARG A 26 -10.02 -8.48 -11.95
C ARG A 26 -9.15 -9.68 -11.63
N CYS A 27 -7.83 -9.50 -11.52
CA CYS A 27 -6.89 -10.54 -11.12
C CYS A 27 -7.22 -11.07 -9.71
N ILE A 28 -7.51 -10.20 -8.74
CA ILE A 28 -7.95 -10.63 -7.41
C ILE A 28 -9.25 -11.45 -7.51
N GLY A 29 -10.23 -10.97 -8.27
CA GLY A 29 -11.50 -11.65 -8.48
C GLY A 29 -11.38 -13.03 -9.13
N GLU A 30 -10.47 -13.20 -10.08
CA GLU A 30 -10.22 -14.50 -10.72
C GLU A 30 -9.39 -15.44 -9.85
N LEU A 31 -8.39 -14.92 -9.14
CA LEU A 31 -7.47 -15.74 -8.36
C LEU A 31 -7.99 -16.10 -6.96
N GLN A 32 -8.94 -15.33 -6.42
CA GLN A 32 -9.49 -15.49 -5.07
C GLN A 32 -8.41 -15.84 -4.02
N PRO A 33 -7.45 -14.93 -3.76
CA PRO A 33 -6.41 -15.20 -2.77
C PRO A 33 -7.02 -15.41 -1.38
N ASP A 34 -6.27 -16.01 -0.45
CA ASP A 34 -6.74 -16.17 0.93
C ASP A 34 -6.84 -14.83 1.69
N GLU A 35 -6.13 -13.80 1.21
CA GLU A 35 -6.16 -12.46 1.79
C GLU A 35 -5.71 -11.40 0.76
N VAL A 36 -6.30 -10.22 0.84
CA VAL A 36 -5.81 -9.01 0.18
C VAL A 36 -5.32 -8.02 1.23
N ILE A 37 -4.09 -7.54 1.08
CA ILE A 37 -3.52 -6.49 1.95
C ILE A 37 -3.30 -5.23 1.12
N HIS A 38 -3.91 -4.11 1.50
CA HIS A 38 -3.52 -2.79 1.02
C HIS A 38 -2.56 -2.14 2.02
N ILE A 39 -1.38 -1.74 1.55
CA ILE A 39 -0.31 -1.20 2.41
C ILE A 39 -0.55 0.28 2.80
N GLY A 40 -1.77 0.80 2.64
CA GLY A 40 -2.11 2.21 2.87
C GLY A 40 -1.77 3.16 1.73
N ASP A 41 -2.01 4.44 1.97
CA ASP A 41 -2.13 5.52 0.97
C ASP A 41 -3.20 5.18 -0.06
N VAL A 42 -4.41 4.88 0.45
CA VAL A 42 -5.60 4.60 -0.37
C VAL A 42 -6.12 5.90 -0.99
N ILE A 43 -6.22 6.95 -0.17
CA ILE A 43 -6.66 8.29 -0.56
C ILE A 43 -5.50 9.28 -0.48
N ASP A 44 -5.39 10.20 -1.44
CA ASP A 44 -4.26 11.14 -1.46
C ASP A 44 -4.42 12.29 -0.45
N LEU A 45 -5.60 12.90 -0.40
CA LEU A 45 -5.92 14.07 0.43
C LEU A 45 -4.89 15.22 0.29
N PRO A 46 -4.75 15.84 -0.90
CA PRO A 46 -3.76 16.88 -1.14
C PRO A 46 -4.09 18.21 -0.43
N GLN A 47 -5.36 18.52 -0.19
CA GLN A 47 -5.83 19.78 0.41
C GLN A 47 -5.39 19.92 1.88
N PRO A 48 -5.60 18.92 2.76
CA PRO A 48 -5.07 18.95 4.13
C PRO A 48 -3.58 18.61 4.24
N ALA A 49 -2.83 18.59 3.12
CA ALA A 49 -1.40 18.30 3.15
C ALA A 49 -0.57 19.52 3.62
N ARG A 50 0.58 19.24 4.25
CA ARG A 50 1.48 20.28 4.80
C ARG A 50 1.93 21.33 3.77
N TRP A 51 2.01 20.97 2.49
CA TRP A 51 2.46 21.85 1.40
C TRP A 51 1.36 22.71 0.81
N SER A 52 0.09 22.31 0.98
CA SER A 52 -1.06 23.08 0.52
C SER A 52 -1.41 24.21 1.49
N LYS A 53 -0.88 24.16 2.73
CA LYS A 53 -1.14 25.14 3.79
C LYS A 53 -0.82 26.57 3.34
N GLY A 54 -1.80 27.46 3.48
CA GLY A 54 -1.76 28.87 3.10
C GLY A 54 -1.93 29.13 1.61
N THR A 55 -2.15 28.09 0.80
CA THR A 55 -2.34 28.21 -0.66
C THR A 55 -3.82 28.08 -1.03
N ARG A 56 -4.20 28.44 -2.26
CA ARG A 56 -5.57 28.25 -2.76
C ARG A 56 -6.07 26.81 -2.61
N ALA A 57 -5.20 25.81 -2.81
CA ALA A 57 -5.56 24.39 -2.76
C ALA A 57 -6.09 23.97 -1.38
N GLU A 58 -5.60 24.58 -0.29
CA GLU A 58 -6.14 24.31 1.06
C GLU A 58 -7.63 24.66 1.17
N PHE A 59 -8.05 25.76 0.55
CA PHE A 59 -9.41 26.29 0.68
C PHE A 59 -10.42 25.61 -0.26
N GLU A 60 -9.95 24.80 -1.22
CA GLU A 60 -10.84 24.05 -2.10
C GLU A 60 -11.64 23.03 -1.28
N GLY A 61 -10.97 22.31 -0.38
CA GLY A 61 -11.55 21.17 0.32
C GLY A 61 -11.94 20.06 -0.65
N SER A 62 -12.00 18.83 -0.14
CA SER A 62 -12.50 17.67 -0.91
C SER A 62 -12.50 16.38 -0.10
N VAL A 63 -12.10 16.40 1.17
CA VAL A 63 -11.83 15.18 1.98
C VAL A 63 -12.95 14.14 1.85
N LEU A 64 -14.21 14.55 1.99
CA LEU A 64 -15.35 13.64 1.87
C LEU A 64 -15.61 13.20 0.42
N GLU A 65 -15.43 14.10 -0.55
CA GLU A 65 -15.58 13.78 -1.98
C GLU A 65 -14.53 12.78 -2.45
N ASP A 66 -13.26 12.99 -2.11
CA ASP A 66 -12.14 12.10 -2.41
C ASP A 66 -12.33 10.74 -1.72
N SER A 67 -12.85 10.74 -0.49
CA SER A 67 -13.16 9.51 0.24
C SER A 67 -14.28 8.72 -0.47
N MET A 68 -15.37 9.38 -0.89
CA MET A 68 -16.41 8.73 -1.69
C MET A 68 -15.88 8.23 -3.05
N ALA A 69 -14.96 8.96 -3.67
CA ALA A 69 -14.33 8.53 -4.92
C ALA A 69 -13.47 7.27 -4.71
N ALA A 70 -12.76 7.16 -3.58
CA ALA A 70 -12.00 5.96 -3.22
C ALA A 70 -12.87 4.75 -2.94
N GLN A 71 -13.99 4.93 -2.24
CA GLN A 71 -14.98 3.87 -2.07
C GLN A 71 -15.45 3.34 -3.43
N LYS A 72 -15.84 4.23 -4.36
CA LYS A 72 -16.33 3.86 -5.70
C LYS A 72 -15.27 3.26 -6.62
N ALA A 73 -14.02 3.71 -6.51
CA ALA A 73 -12.96 3.29 -7.42
C ALA A 73 -12.21 2.03 -6.96
N LEU A 74 -12.17 1.76 -5.66
CA LEU A 74 -11.46 0.62 -5.08
C LEU A 74 -12.38 -0.32 -4.31
N LEU A 75 -13.04 0.16 -3.25
CA LEU A 75 -13.69 -0.74 -2.28
C LEU A 75 -14.96 -1.41 -2.82
N GLU A 76 -15.82 -0.65 -3.51
CA GLU A 76 -17.01 -1.18 -4.20
C GLU A 76 -16.63 -2.26 -5.23
N PRO A 77 -15.80 -1.97 -6.26
CA PRO A 77 -15.47 -2.97 -7.28
C PRO A 77 -14.62 -4.12 -6.74
N LEU A 78 -13.78 -3.91 -5.72
CA LEU A 78 -13.03 -5.00 -5.09
C LEU A 78 -13.97 -5.95 -4.36
N ARG A 79 -14.90 -5.42 -3.56
CA ARG A 79 -15.84 -6.25 -2.80
C ARG A 79 -16.86 -6.96 -3.71
N GLU A 80 -17.22 -6.36 -4.86
CA GLU A 80 -18.08 -7.00 -5.87
C GLU A 80 -17.49 -8.31 -6.44
N VAL A 81 -16.16 -8.43 -6.48
CA VAL A 81 -15.48 -9.59 -7.09
C VAL A 81 -14.76 -10.48 -6.08
N TYR A 82 -14.69 -10.10 -4.81
CA TYR A 82 -13.88 -10.79 -3.80
C TYR A 82 -14.56 -10.81 -2.41
N ASP A 83 -14.92 -12.00 -1.97
CA ASP A 83 -15.58 -12.25 -0.68
C ASP A 83 -14.60 -12.50 0.46
N GLY A 84 -13.30 -12.63 0.17
CA GLY A 84 -12.30 -12.95 1.19
C GLY A 84 -11.88 -11.76 2.06
N PRO A 85 -10.97 -12.01 3.02
CA PRO A 85 -10.47 -10.99 3.93
C PRO A 85 -9.72 -9.86 3.19
N ILE A 86 -10.06 -8.62 3.54
CA ILE A 86 -9.37 -7.40 3.08
C ILE A 86 -8.83 -6.67 4.31
N GLY A 87 -7.51 -6.54 4.38
CA GLY A 87 -6.81 -5.74 5.39
C GLY A 87 -6.19 -4.49 4.78
N ILE A 88 -6.35 -3.34 5.43
CA ILE A 88 -5.72 -2.07 4.99
C ILE A 88 -4.89 -1.48 6.11
N HIS A 89 -3.62 -1.17 5.83
CA HIS A 89 -2.78 -0.32 6.70
C HIS A 89 -3.15 1.15 6.53
N GLU A 90 -3.04 1.95 7.59
CA GLU A 90 -3.11 3.41 7.47
C GLU A 90 -1.77 3.96 6.92
N GLY A 91 -1.85 4.67 5.80
CA GLY A 91 -0.73 5.40 5.20
C GLY A 91 -0.61 6.83 5.71
N ASN A 92 0.47 7.52 5.33
CA ASN A 92 0.68 8.90 5.74
C ASN A 92 -0.21 9.90 4.98
N HIS A 93 -0.79 9.51 3.84
CA HIS A 93 -1.81 10.28 3.16
C HIS A 93 -3.17 10.13 3.86
N ASP A 94 -3.52 8.91 4.24
CA ASP A 94 -4.78 8.57 4.90
C ASP A 94 -4.94 9.31 6.25
N LEU A 95 -3.83 9.50 6.99
CA LEU A 95 -3.79 10.23 8.27
C LEU A 95 -4.06 11.75 8.14
N ARG A 96 -3.91 12.34 6.95
CA ARG A 96 -3.79 13.82 6.80
C ARG A 96 -4.98 14.58 7.33
N ALA A 97 -6.20 14.15 7.03
CA ALA A 97 -7.40 14.86 7.43
C ALA A 97 -7.48 14.98 8.97
N ARG A 98 -7.30 13.85 9.67
CA ARG A 98 -7.25 13.79 11.14
C ARG A 98 -6.15 14.66 11.71
N ALA A 99 -4.91 14.47 11.27
CA ALA A 99 -3.76 15.20 11.78
C ALA A 99 -3.84 16.72 11.50
N TYR A 100 -4.44 17.10 10.36
CA TYR A 100 -4.68 18.48 10.01
C TYR A 100 -5.70 19.13 10.97
N LEU A 101 -6.83 18.47 11.25
CA LEU A 101 -7.85 18.96 12.18
C LEU A 101 -7.27 19.18 13.57
N GLU A 102 -6.60 18.17 14.12
CA GLU A 102 -6.01 18.22 15.47
C GLU A 102 -5.02 19.37 15.63
N LYS A 103 -4.23 19.64 14.58
CA LYS A 103 -3.19 20.66 14.59
C LYS A 103 -3.73 22.08 14.42
N TYR A 104 -4.71 22.28 13.53
CA TYR A 104 -5.14 23.62 13.11
C TYR A 104 -6.51 24.03 13.67
N ALA A 105 -7.29 23.09 14.20
CA ALA A 105 -8.55 23.33 14.88
C ALA A 105 -8.64 22.47 16.17
N PRO A 106 -7.73 22.64 17.14
CA PRO A 106 -7.64 21.78 18.33
C PRO A 106 -8.91 21.81 19.20
N ALA A 107 -9.73 22.86 19.11
CA ALA A 107 -11.02 22.95 19.79
C ALA A 107 -12.10 22.01 19.20
N LEU A 108 -11.80 21.35 18.08
CA LEU A 108 -12.63 20.32 17.44
C LEU A 108 -11.95 18.94 17.44
N ALA A 109 -10.85 18.78 18.18
CA ALA A 109 -10.04 17.56 18.16
C ALA A 109 -10.83 16.33 18.65
N GLU A 110 -11.85 16.51 19.49
CA GLU A 110 -12.76 15.44 19.90
C GLU A 110 -13.52 14.82 18.72
N SER A 111 -13.67 15.55 17.62
CA SER A 111 -14.30 15.08 16.38
C SER A 111 -13.29 14.46 15.40
N SER A 112 -12.00 14.40 15.73
CA SER A 112 -10.95 13.93 14.80
C SER A 112 -11.12 12.47 14.39
N SER A 113 -11.75 11.66 15.25
CA SER A 113 -12.09 10.26 14.96
C SER A 113 -13.01 10.09 13.75
N MET A 114 -13.81 11.10 13.39
CA MET A 114 -14.63 11.09 12.17
C MET A 114 -13.79 11.13 10.89
N PHE A 115 -12.54 11.58 11.00
CA PHE A 115 -11.56 11.65 9.90
C PHE A 115 -10.55 10.52 9.95
N ASN A 116 -10.78 9.49 10.78
CA ASN A 116 -10.02 8.26 10.66
C ASN A 116 -10.31 7.59 9.31
N VAL A 117 -9.30 6.95 8.71
CA VAL A 117 -9.42 6.33 7.40
C VAL A 117 -10.56 5.30 7.33
N GLU A 118 -10.77 4.52 8.39
CA GLU A 118 -11.84 3.51 8.45
C GLU A 118 -13.25 4.12 8.43
N LYS A 119 -13.39 5.37 8.89
CA LYS A 119 -14.66 6.12 8.83
C LYS A 119 -14.83 6.82 7.50
N LEU A 120 -13.77 7.45 7.00
CA LEU A 120 -13.78 8.11 5.69
C LEU A 120 -14.08 7.13 4.55
N LEU A 121 -13.49 5.94 4.61
CA LEU A 121 -13.64 4.91 3.58
C LEU A 121 -14.73 3.87 3.88
N ASP A 122 -15.48 4.05 4.97
CA ASP A 122 -16.59 3.18 5.37
C ASP A 122 -16.19 1.69 5.39
N PHE A 123 -15.14 1.37 6.14
CA PHE A 123 -14.61 0.01 6.22
C PHE A 123 -15.64 -1.01 6.71
N GLU A 124 -16.60 -0.58 7.54
CA GLU A 124 -17.70 -1.43 8.01
C GLU A 124 -18.59 -1.88 6.85
N LYS A 125 -19.03 -0.95 5.97
CA LYS A 125 -19.83 -1.28 4.78
C LYS A 125 -19.13 -2.27 3.86
N PHE A 126 -17.81 -2.20 3.75
CA PHE A 126 -17.01 -3.02 2.84
C PHE A 126 -16.34 -4.23 3.51
N ASP A 127 -16.64 -4.52 4.76
CA ASP A 127 -16.02 -5.60 5.55
C ASP A 127 -14.47 -5.56 5.49
N VAL A 128 -13.91 -4.37 5.66
CA VAL A 128 -12.46 -4.12 5.64
C VAL A 128 -11.94 -4.02 7.07
N THR A 129 -10.83 -4.71 7.33
CA THR A 129 -10.13 -4.61 8.62
C THR A 129 -9.02 -3.56 8.53
N LEU A 130 -9.03 -2.59 9.45
CA LEU A 130 -7.86 -1.73 9.68
C LEU A 130 -6.76 -2.57 10.33
N LEU A 131 -5.66 -2.77 9.61
CA LEU A 131 -4.51 -3.52 10.09
C LEU A 131 -3.68 -2.66 11.07
N PRO A 132 -3.05 -3.29 12.08
CA PRO A 132 -2.08 -2.59 12.92
C PRO A 132 -0.89 -2.14 12.07
N SER A 133 -0.20 -1.09 12.51
CA SER A 133 0.97 -0.52 11.80
C SER A 133 2.05 -1.54 11.41
N PHE A 134 2.12 -2.66 12.13
CA PHE A 134 2.94 -3.83 11.86
C PHE A 134 2.06 -5.07 11.96
N TYR A 135 1.70 -5.65 10.82
CA TYR A 135 0.83 -6.81 10.75
C TYR A 135 1.61 -8.08 10.41
N GLU A 136 1.64 -9.03 11.36
CA GLU A 136 2.30 -10.33 11.20
C GLU A 136 1.38 -11.30 10.46
N PHE A 137 1.57 -11.42 9.16
CA PHE A 137 0.74 -12.27 8.29
C PHE A 137 1.31 -13.69 8.10
N ALA A 138 2.59 -13.91 8.46
CA ALA A 138 3.28 -15.20 8.39
C ALA A 138 4.46 -15.24 9.40
N PRO A 139 4.98 -16.42 9.77
CA PRO A 139 6.11 -16.54 10.68
C PRO A 139 7.33 -15.75 10.21
N ASP A 140 7.88 -14.88 11.07
CA ASP A 140 9.01 -13.99 10.77
C ASP A 140 8.79 -12.99 9.60
N TRP A 141 7.53 -12.73 9.24
CA TRP A 141 7.16 -11.75 8.23
C TRP A 141 6.19 -10.72 8.78
N VAL A 142 6.37 -9.46 8.37
CA VAL A 142 5.50 -8.35 8.74
C VAL A 142 5.19 -7.48 7.53
N SER A 143 3.98 -6.95 7.47
CA SER A 143 3.60 -5.89 6.54
C SER A 143 3.46 -4.56 7.27
N THR A 144 3.81 -3.46 6.61
CA THR A 144 3.69 -2.09 7.14
C THR A 144 3.63 -1.09 5.99
N HIS A 145 3.04 0.08 6.21
CA HIS A 145 3.06 1.15 5.20
C HIS A 145 4.49 1.56 4.83
N GLY A 146 5.31 1.92 5.83
CA GLY A 146 6.69 2.37 5.62
C GLY A 146 7.04 3.74 6.19
N HIS A 147 6.05 4.56 6.52
CA HIS A 147 6.25 5.89 7.11
C HIS A 147 6.52 5.84 8.63
N VAL A 148 6.19 4.71 9.26
CA VAL A 148 6.33 4.44 10.70
C VAL A 148 7.59 3.63 11.01
N GLY A 149 7.88 3.42 12.29
CA GLY A 149 8.97 2.55 12.73
C GLY A 149 10.38 3.11 12.54
N GLY A 150 10.51 4.37 12.12
CA GLY A 150 11.81 5.01 11.85
C GLY A 150 12.60 4.27 10.78
N ILE A 151 11.93 3.85 9.71
CA ILE A 151 12.54 3.18 8.55
C ILE A 151 13.29 4.22 7.71
N SER A 152 14.55 3.96 7.40
CA SER A 152 15.36 4.83 6.54
C SER A 152 15.10 4.52 5.07
N LEU A 153 14.76 5.54 4.29
CA LEU A 153 14.48 5.38 2.86
C LEU A 153 15.75 5.16 2.05
N SER A 154 15.72 4.16 1.15
CA SER A 154 16.76 3.88 0.17
C SER A 154 16.39 4.42 -1.20
N ARG A 155 17.37 4.75 -2.06
CA ARG A 155 17.11 5.06 -3.48
C ARG A 155 17.00 3.81 -4.37
N ILE A 156 17.43 2.66 -3.85
CA ILE A 156 17.44 1.36 -4.53
C ILE A 156 16.14 0.62 -4.18
N ALA A 157 15.41 0.17 -5.21
CA ALA A 157 14.19 -0.63 -5.08
C ALA A 157 14.45 -1.95 -4.32
N GLY A 158 13.49 -2.36 -3.49
CA GLY A 158 13.57 -3.44 -2.50
C GLY A 158 14.40 -3.10 -1.25
N ASN A 159 15.33 -2.15 -1.32
CA ASN A 159 16.32 -1.98 -0.25
C ASN A 159 15.80 -1.20 0.97
N THR A 160 14.73 -0.39 0.82
CA THR A 160 14.05 0.19 2.00
C THR A 160 13.44 -0.91 2.86
N ALA A 161 12.69 -1.82 2.22
CA ALA A 161 12.09 -2.97 2.89
C ALA A 161 13.15 -3.89 3.48
N LEU A 162 14.26 -4.14 2.77
CA LEU A 162 15.35 -4.95 3.32
C LEU A 162 16.05 -4.25 4.50
N GLY A 163 16.22 -2.93 4.45
CA GLY A 163 16.72 -2.14 5.58
C GLY A 163 15.80 -2.22 6.81
N ALA A 164 14.48 -2.14 6.60
CA ALA A 164 13.49 -2.38 7.64
C ALA A 164 13.59 -3.82 8.17
N ALA A 165 13.78 -4.80 7.28
CA ALA A 165 13.89 -6.19 7.65
C ALA A 165 15.10 -6.48 8.55
N ARG A 166 16.26 -5.88 8.24
CA ARG A 166 17.45 -5.90 9.11
C ARG A 166 17.16 -5.28 10.47
N LYS A 167 16.50 -4.12 10.50
CA LYS A 167 16.17 -3.39 11.74
C LYS A 167 15.23 -4.18 12.65
N PHE A 168 14.19 -4.78 12.07
CA PHE A 168 13.16 -5.50 12.82
C PHE A 168 13.52 -6.96 13.06
N ASN A 169 14.58 -7.44 12.41
CA ASN A 169 14.96 -8.85 12.42
C ASN A 169 13.79 -9.77 12.00
N LYS A 170 12.97 -9.30 11.05
CA LYS A 170 11.84 -9.99 10.41
C LYS A 170 11.83 -9.59 8.94
N SER A 171 11.39 -10.46 8.03
CA SER A 171 11.17 -10.08 6.64
C SER A 171 10.01 -9.08 6.54
N VAL A 172 10.08 -8.14 5.59
CA VAL A 172 9.16 -7.00 5.52
C VAL A 172 8.56 -6.87 4.12
N VAL A 173 7.24 -6.67 4.06
CA VAL A 173 6.52 -6.19 2.87
C VAL A 173 6.03 -4.78 3.15
N MET A 174 6.32 -3.83 2.25
CA MET A 174 5.91 -2.43 2.44
C MET A 174 5.69 -1.65 1.14
N GLY A 175 5.06 -0.48 1.25
CA GLY A 175 4.75 0.47 0.19
C GLY A 175 5.45 1.80 0.48
N HIS A 176 4.73 2.93 0.39
CA HIS A 176 5.18 4.30 0.74
C HIS A 176 6.24 4.88 -0.21
N THR A 177 7.06 4.03 -0.80
CA THR A 177 8.21 4.44 -1.58
C THR A 177 7.94 4.51 -3.07
N HIS A 178 6.78 4.00 -3.49
CA HIS A 178 6.36 3.79 -4.87
C HIS A 178 7.36 2.96 -5.70
N ARG A 179 8.28 2.26 -5.05
CA ARG A 179 9.28 1.39 -5.69
C ARG A 179 8.82 -0.05 -5.66
N LEU A 180 9.17 -0.79 -6.69
CA LEU A 180 8.89 -2.22 -6.79
C LEU A 180 10.21 -2.98 -6.78
N GLY A 181 10.40 -3.88 -5.82
CA GLY A 181 11.60 -4.69 -5.78
C GLY A 181 11.64 -5.65 -4.61
N VAL A 182 12.32 -6.78 -4.81
CA VAL A 182 12.58 -7.79 -3.78
C VAL A 182 14.08 -7.95 -3.62
N LEU A 183 14.55 -7.91 -2.37
CA LEU A 183 15.95 -8.17 -2.03
C LEU A 183 16.02 -9.07 -0.79
N SER A 184 16.97 -9.98 -0.79
CA SER A 184 17.21 -10.88 0.34
C SER A 184 18.64 -10.73 0.87
N GLU A 185 18.77 -10.87 2.19
CA GLU A 185 20.04 -10.98 2.89
C GLU A 185 20.07 -12.29 3.67
N THR A 186 21.20 -12.99 3.60
CA THR A 186 21.41 -14.25 4.30
C THR A 186 22.48 -14.08 5.36
N HIS A 187 22.17 -14.48 6.58
CA HIS A 187 23.11 -14.58 7.70
C HIS A 187 23.51 -16.04 7.89
N GLY A 188 24.80 -16.27 8.06
CA GLY A 188 25.35 -17.60 8.26
C GLY A 188 26.87 -17.59 8.37
N TYR A 189 27.43 -18.70 8.81
CA TYR A 189 28.88 -18.92 8.87
C TYR A 189 29.19 -20.42 8.73
N GLY A 190 30.34 -20.76 8.14
CA GLY A 190 30.76 -22.15 7.98
C GLY A 190 29.79 -23.02 7.18
N GLY A 191 29.13 -22.45 6.16
CA GLY A 191 28.15 -23.16 5.31
C GLY A 191 26.76 -23.36 5.93
N LYS A 192 26.54 -22.88 7.16
CA LYS A 192 25.25 -22.95 7.85
C LYS A 192 24.53 -21.62 7.75
N ILE A 193 23.37 -21.63 7.08
CA ILE A 193 22.45 -20.50 7.07
C ILE A 193 21.69 -20.51 8.40
N THR A 194 21.77 -19.40 9.15
CA THR A 194 21.04 -19.23 10.41
C THR A 194 19.78 -18.39 10.21
N LYS A 195 19.79 -17.48 9.23
CA LYS A 195 18.64 -16.62 8.93
C LYS A 195 18.68 -16.13 7.50
N GLN A 196 17.52 -15.95 6.91
CA GLN A 196 17.34 -15.17 5.69
C GLN A 196 16.28 -14.11 5.94
N LEU A 197 16.61 -12.86 5.66
CA LEU A 197 15.71 -11.72 5.71
C LEU A 197 15.38 -11.31 4.29
N THR A 198 14.12 -11.00 4.01
CA THR A 198 13.69 -10.51 2.71
C THR A 198 12.89 -9.23 2.87
N GLY A 199 13.18 -8.25 2.02
CA GLY A 199 12.41 -7.03 1.88
C GLY A 199 11.71 -7.01 0.52
N LEU A 200 10.41 -6.75 0.52
CA LEU A 200 9.59 -6.52 -0.66
C LEU A 200 9.00 -5.11 -0.60
N GLU A 201 9.38 -4.24 -1.52
CA GLU A 201 8.63 -3.01 -1.83
C GLU A 201 7.64 -3.34 -2.97
N VAL A 202 6.35 -3.03 -2.81
CA VAL A 202 5.27 -3.52 -3.69
C VAL A 202 4.84 -2.57 -4.82
N GLY A 203 5.54 -1.45 -5.04
CA GLY A 203 5.25 -0.53 -6.14
C GLY A 203 4.19 0.52 -5.79
N HIS A 204 3.38 0.89 -6.79
CA HIS A 204 2.23 1.78 -6.65
C HIS A 204 1.20 1.50 -7.76
N LEU A 205 -0.01 2.04 -7.60
CA LEU A 205 -1.07 1.98 -8.62
C LEU A 205 -1.50 3.36 -9.16
N MET A 206 -0.74 4.42 -8.88
CA MET A 206 -0.94 5.75 -9.47
C MET A 206 -0.69 5.87 -10.97
N ASP A 207 -1.37 6.83 -11.60
CA ASP A 207 -1.01 7.41 -12.88
C ASP A 207 0.05 8.50 -12.65
N MET A 208 1.28 8.21 -13.10
CA MET A 208 2.42 9.11 -12.98
C MET A 208 2.23 10.48 -13.63
N LYS A 209 1.31 10.60 -14.60
CA LYS A 209 0.98 11.88 -15.25
C LYS A 209 0.19 12.81 -14.32
N LEU A 210 -0.52 12.25 -13.34
CA LEU A 210 -1.31 13.01 -12.37
C LEU A 210 -0.48 13.43 -11.14
N ALA A 211 0.70 12.86 -10.95
CA ALA A 211 1.62 13.19 -9.85
C ALA A 211 2.36 14.54 -10.09
N GLN A 212 1.60 15.63 -10.21
CA GLN A 212 2.11 16.98 -10.55
C GLN A 212 3.09 17.55 -9.50
N TYR A 213 3.10 17.00 -8.29
CA TYR A 213 4.04 17.38 -7.23
C TYR A 213 5.47 16.89 -7.51
N LEU A 214 5.66 15.94 -8.42
CA LEU A 214 6.97 15.55 -8.92
C LEU A 214 7.45 16.58 -9.94
N LYS A 215 8.47 17.36 -9.58
CA LYS A 215 9.14 18.26 -10.53
C LYS A 215 9.60 17.47 -11.75
N GLN A 216 8.99 17.74 -12.91
CA GLN A 216 9.28 17.09 -14.20
C GLN A 216 9.04 15.57 -14.25
N SER A 217 8.29 14.99 -13.31
CA SER A 217 7.91 13.56 -13.32
C SER A 217 9.08 12.57 -13.39
N THR A 218 10.29 12.93 -12.94
CA THR A 218 11.50 12.09 -13.04
C THR A 218 11.69 11.12 -11.87
N ALA A 219 10.61 10.52 -11.36
CA ALA A 219 10.70 9.66 -10.19
C ALA A 219 11.24 8.25 -10.53
N ASN A 220 12.01 7.66 -9.60
CA ASN A 220 12.39 6.24 -9.64
C ASN A 220 11.27 5.39 -9.03
N TRP A 221 10.11 5.36 -9.68
CA TRP A 221 8.92 4.63 -9.24
C TRP A 221 8.52 3.57 -10.25
N GLN A 222 7.92 2.49 -9.76
CA GLN A 222 7.51 1.35 -10.57
C GLN A 222 6.06 0.98 -10.24
N GLN A 223 5.21 0.98 -11.26
CA GLN A 223 3.83 0.54 -11.14
C GLN A 223 3.79 -0.98 -11.00
N GLY A 224 3.01 -1.49 -10.04
CA GLY A 224 2.97 -2.91 -9.73
C GLY A 224 2.31 -3.21 -8.40
N PHE A 225 2.38 -4.48 -8.03
CA PHE A 225 1.88 -5.01 -6.76
C PHE A 225 2.70 -6.24 -6.34
N GLY A 226 2.43 -6.81 -5.17
CA GLY A 226 3.09 -8.00 -4.65
C GLY A 226 2.18 -9.22 -4.62
N VAL A 227 2.74 -10.41 -4.84
CA VAL A 227 2.10 -11.69 -4.55
C VAL A 227 2.97 -12.46 -3.57
N LEU A 228 2.35 -13.04 -2.54
CA LEU A 228 3.02 -13.88 -1.55
C LEU A 228 2.42 -15.27 -1.58
N THR A 229 3.26 -16.29 -1.71
CA THR A 229 2.89 -17.69 -1.50
C THR A 229 3.53 -18.21 -0.23
N ILE A 230 2.71 -18.63 0.73
CA ILE A 230 3.14 -19.01 2.09
C ILE A 230 2.85 -20.49 2.32
N GLU A 231 3.89 -21.26 2.62
CA GLU A 231 3.82 -22.68 2.97
C GLU A 231 4.54 -22.92 4.30
N GLY A 232 3.80 -22.87 5.41
CA GLY A 232 4.36 -22.97 6.75
C GLY A 232 5.32 -21.82 7.05
N LYS A 233 6.63 -22.10 7.08
CA LYS A 233 7.70 -21.10 7.27
C LYS A 233 8.33 -20.63 5.96
N HIS A 234 7.99 -21.27 4.84
CA HIS A 234 8.46 -20.85 3.52
C HIS A 234 7.55 -19.75 3.00
N VAL A 235 8.12 -18.60 2.65
CA VAL A 235 7.38 -17.50 2.02
C VAL A 235 8.12 -17.13 0.75
N LYS A 236 7.41 -17.22 -0.39
CA LYS A 236 7.89 -16.80 -1.70
C LYS A 236 7.27 -15.44 -2.03
N PRO A 237 8.03 -14.34 -1.94
CA PRO A 237 7.60 -13.02 -2.38
C PRO A 237 7.85 -12.82 -3.88
N GLU A 238 6.87 -12.26 -4.58
CA GLU A 238 6.94 -11.99 -6.01
C GLU A 238 6.50 -10.55 -6.30
N PRO A 239 7.41 -9.67 -6.73
CA PRO A 239 7.02 -8.37 -7.27
C PRO A 239 6.42 -8.57 -8.66
N ILE A 240 5.20 -8.07 -8.87
CA ILE A 240 4.47 -8.15 -10.13
C ILE A 240 4.50 -6.77 -10.80
N PRO A 241 5.38 -6.55 -11.80
CA PRO A 241 5.46 -5.27 -12.49
C PRO A 241 4.31 -5.10 -13.47
N ILE A 242 3.70 -3.92 -13.47
CA ILE A 242 2.78 -3.51 -14.52
C ILE A 242 3.58 -2.68 -15.52
N THR A 243 3.75 -3.20 -16.73
CA THR A 243 4.52 -2.53 -17.78
C THR A 243 3.79 -2.59 -19.10
N LYS A 244 3.77 -1.46 -19.82
CA LYS A 244 3.16 -1.35 -21.15
C LYS A 244 1.71 -1.89 -21.18
N GLY A 245 0.94 -1.62 -20.14
CA GLY A 245 -0.46 -2.00 -20.07
C GLY A 245 -0.69 -3.49 -19.77
N ARG A 246 0.28 -4.21 -19.18
CA ARG A 246 0.15 -5.65 -18.90
C ARG A 246 0.88 -6.06 -17.62
N PHE A 247 0.43 -7.16 -17.01
CA PHE A 247 1.15 -7.88 -15.95
C PHE A 247 0.86 -9.39 -16.01
N THR A 248 1.70 -10.19 -15.34
CA THR A 248 1.59 -11.67 -15.34
C THR A 248 1.68 -12.22 -13.92
N VAL A 249 0.77 -13.14 -13.59
CA VAL A 249 0.70 -13.91 -12.35
C VAL A 249 0.42 -15.37 -12.74
N ASP A 250 1.17 -16.32 -12.16
CA ASP A 250 1.07 -17.76 -12.47
C ASP A 250 1.14 -18.13 -13.96
N GLY A 251 1.81 -17.30 -14.77
CA GLY A 251 1.93 -17.51 -16.21
C GLY A 251 0.70 -17.07 -17.03
N TYR A 252 -0.36 -16.56 -16.40
CA TYR A 252 -1.46 -15.89 -17.09
C TYR A 252 -1.17 -14.38 -17.18
N THR A 253 -1.53 -13.75 -18.29
CA THR A 253 -1.29 -12.33 -18.55
C THR A 253 -2.60 -11.55 -18.57
N TRP A 254 -2.69 -10.52 -17.73
CA TRP A 254 -3.78 -9.56 -17.73
C TRP A 254 -3.39 -8.32 -18.53
N GLU A 255 -4.32 -7.84 -19.37
CA GLU A 255 -4.24 -6.52 -19.99
C GLU A 255 -4.93 -5.47 -19.11
N VAL A 256 -4.35 -4.28 -19.00
CA VAL A 256 -4.88 -3.14 -18.23
C VAL A 256 -5.28 -1.98 -19.14
#